data_AF-A0A423VFF8-F1
#
_entry.id   AF-A0A423VFF8-F1
#
_cell.length_a   1.000
_cell.length_b   1.000
_cell.length_c   1.000
_cell.angle_alpha   90.00
_cell.angle_beta   90.00
_cell.angle_gamma   90.00
#
_symmetry.space_group_name_H-M   'P 1'
#
loop_
_entity.id
_entity.type
_entity.pdbx_description
1 polymer ?
#
loop_
_entity_poly.entity_id
_entity_poly.type
_entity_poly.pdbx_seq_one_letter_code
_entity_poly.pdbx_strand_id
1 'polypeptide(L)'
;MSTTNDYGKVIRICACYEARGMTGIEILEIDTTGAEWDGDIRVWEVQQLLHCLGLQVLQRKKYLKNEYLVEKYIPSSRVTRRTLWDQVKDGLDPGGIARAAARREFKQTRKRKERDDNEPERNERTRSFKCLRQT
;
A
#
# COMPACT_ATOMS: atom_id res chain seq x y z
N MET A 1 -2.09 9.70 4.16
CA MET A 1 -1.59 8.36 4.56
C MET A 1 -2.56 7.30 4.09
N SER A 2 -2.09 6.13 3.67
CA SER A 2 -2.96 5.01 3.26
C SER A 2 -3.27 4.11 4.46
N THR A 3 -4.52 3.68 4.57
CA THR A 3 -5.01 2.82 5.65
C THR A 3 -6.04 1.83 5.09
N THR A 4 -6.27 0.72 5.76
CA THR A 4 -7.20 -0.31 5.29
C THR A 4 -7.99 -0.91 6.46
N ASN A 5 -9.24 -1.29 6.20
CA ASN A 5 -10.05 -2.08 7.13
C ASN A 5 -10.02 -3.60 6.82
N ASP A 6 -9.18 -4.02 5.85
CA ASP A 6 -9.00 -5.43 5.50
C ASP A 6 -7.77 -5.99 6.20
N TYR A 7 -8.00 -6.85 7.20
CA TYR A 7 -6.94 -7.47 7.98
C TYR A 7 -6.00 -8.34 7.13
N GLY A 8 -6.52 -9.01 6.11
CA GLY A 8 -5.73 -9.82 5.19
C GLY A 8 -4.75 -8.96 4.38
N LYS A 9 -5.13 -7.71 4.08
CA LYS A 9 -4.20 -6.75 3.47
C LYS A 9 -3.13 -6.27 4.43
N VAL A 10 -3.47 -5.99 5.69
CA VAL A 10 -2.48 -5.59 6.70
C VAL A 10 -1.35 -6.60 6.77
N ILE A 11 -1.69 -7.90 6.85
CA ILE A 11 -0.73 -9.00 6.86
C ILE A 11 0.17 -8.97 5.62
N ARG A 12 -0.42 -8.82 4.42
CA ARG A 12 0.33 -8.76 3.15
C ARG A 12 1.25 -7.55 3.07
N ILE A 13 0.81 -6.38 3.52
CA ILE A 13 1.61 -5.15 3.53
C ILE A 13 2.81 -5.31 4.47
N CYS A 14 2.58 -5.81 5.69
CA CYS A 14 3.66 -6.05 6.65
C CYS A 14 4.68 -7.08 6.12
N ALA A 15 4.19 -8.19 5.56
CA ALA A 15 5.02 -9.20 4.91
C ALA A 15 5.87 -8.62 3.76
N CYS A 16 5.31 -7.71 2.96
CA CYS A 16 6.02 -7.02 1.89
C CYS A 16 7.12 -6.09 2.42
N TYR A 17 6.87 -5.35 3.49
CA TYR A 17 7.90 -4.51 4.11
C TYR A 17 9.00 -5.34 4.77
N GLU A 18 8.65 -6.41 5.48
CA GLU A 18 9.61 -7.37 6.04
C GLU A 18 10.48 -7.99 4.92
N ALA A 19 9.87 -8.40 3.80
CA ALA A 19 10.60 -8.97 2.66
C ALA A 19 11.58 -7.97 2.01
N ARG A 20 11.34 -6.66 2.16
CA ARG A 20 12.25 -5.59 1.71
C ARG A 20 13.37 -5.29 2.71
N GLY A 21 13.40 -6.00 3.86
CA GLY A 21 14.40 -5.80 4.92
C GLY A 21 14.07 -4.67 5.89
N MET A 22 12.83 -4.18 5.90
CA MET A 22 12.39 -3.19 6.89
C MET A 22 12.19 -3.86 8.26
N THR A 23 12.60 -3.17 9.32
CA THR A 23 12.47 -3.60 10.72
C THR A 23 11.63 -2.59 11.50
N GLY A 24 11.13 -2.97 12.68
CA GLY A 24 10.31 -2.08 13.51
C GLY A 24 8.95 -1.74 12.88
N ILE A 25 8.37 -2.65 12.11
CA ILE A 25 7.07 -2.45 11.45
C ILE A 25 5.98 -2.47 12.52
N GLU A 26 5.26 -1.36 12.64
CA GLU A 26 4.12 -1.21 13.56
C GLU A 26 2.79 -1.25 12.81
N ILE A 27 1.85 -2.02 13.35
CA ILE A 27 0.44 -2.01 12.96
C ILE A 27 -0.30 -1.09 13.92
N LEU A 28 -0.92 -0.06 13.37
CA LEU A 28 -1.76 0.88 14.11
C LEU A 28 -3.23 0.53 13.86
N GLU A 29 -3.96 0.24 14.92
CA GLU A 29 -5.42 0.21 14.88
C GLU A 29 -5.94 1.61 15.22
N ILE A 30 -6.85 2.12 14.40
CA ILE A 30 -7.35 3.49 14.49
C ILE A 30 -8.87 3.49 14.54
N ASP A 31 -9.43 4.24 15.48
CA ASP A 31 -10.85 4.55 15.55
C ASP A 31 -11.15 5.77 14.70
N THR A 32 -11.94 5.60 13.64
CA THR A 32 -12.33 6.68 12.73
C THR A 32 -13.63 7.37 13.14
N THR A 33 -14.12 7.15 14.36
CA THR A 33 -15.29 7.84 14.90
C THR A 33 -14.90 9.09 15.69
N GLY A 34 -15.83 10.02 15.87
CA GLY A 34 -15.68 11.20 16.72
C GLY A 34 -15.33 12.51 15.99
N ALA A 35 -15.58 13.63 16.68
CA ALA A 35 -15.57 14.97 16.10
C ALA A 35 -14.21 15.45 15.57
N GLU A 36 -13.09 14.82 15.97
CA GLU A 36 -11.75 15.17 15.48
C GLU A 36 -11.60 14.90 13.97
N TRP A 37 -12.41 13.99 13.41
CA TRP A 37 -12.45 13.67 11.98
C TRP A 37 -13.40 14.56 11.16
N ASP A 38 -14.23 15.36 11.83
CA ASP A 38 -15.20 16.26 11.17
C ASP A 38 -14.60 17.64 10.86
N GLY A 39 -13.41 17.92 11.40
CA GLY A 39 -12.70 19.17 11.21
C GLY A 39 -11.73 19.15 10.04
N ASP A 40 -10.49 19.47 10.36
CA ASP A 40 -9.42 19.69 9.39
C ASP A 40 -8.79 18.40 8.83
N ILE A 41 -9.14 17.25 9.39
CA ILE A 41 -8.61 15.93 9.08
C ILE A 41 -9.72 15.13 8.45
N ARG A 42 -9.56 14.68 7.20
CA ARG A 42 -10.57 13.88 6.52
C ARG A 42 -10.10 12.45 6.31
N VAL A 43 -11.05 11.52 6.43
CA VAL A 43 -10.88 10.14 6.02
C VAL A 43 -11.69 9.93 4.75
N TRP A 44 -11.01 9.63 3.65
CA TRP A 44 -11.63 9.39 2.36
C TRP A 44 -11.71 7.91 2.09
N GLU A 45 -12.90 7.41 1.78
CA GLU A 45 -13.02 6.12 1.12
C GLU A 45 -12.47 6.24 -0.31
N VAL A 46 -11.44 5.45 -0.63
CA VAL A 46 -10.74 5.56 -1.92
C VAL A 46 -11.69 5.31 -3.09
N GLN A 47 -12.67 4.41 -2.95
CA GLN A 47 -13.63 4.13 -4.01
C GLN A 47 -14.51 5.34 -4.34
N GLN A 48 -14.98 6.07 -3.32
CA GLN A 48 -15.76 7.29 -3.49
C GLN A 48 -14.91 8.39 -4.14
N LEU A 49 -13.67 8.57 -3.67
CA LEU A 49 -12.76 9.56 -4.23
C LEU A 49 -12.49 9.31 -5.73
N LEU A 50 -12.23 8.05 -6.11
CA LEU A 50 -12.05 7.68 -7.51
C LEU A 50 -13.31 7.92 -8.36
N HIS A 51 -14.50 7.78 -7.77
CA HIS A 51 -15.75 8.10 -8.45
C HIS A 51 -15.83 9.60 -8.75
N CYS A 52 -15.64 10.43 -7.72
CA CYS A 52 -15.70 11.89 -7.80
C CYS A 52 -14.67 12.47 -8.78
N LEU A 53 -13.50 11.85 -8.89
CA LEU A 53 -12.43 12.28 -9.80
C LEU A 53 -12.58 11.73 -11.23
N GLY A 54 -13.63 10.96 -11.53
CA GLY A 54 -13.82 10.39 -12.87
C GLY A 54 -12.79 9.31 -13.23
N LEU A 55 -12.24 8.61 -12.23
CA LEU A 55 -11.20 7.59 -12.39
C LEU A 55 -11.77 6.16 -12.24
N GLN A 56 -12.90 5.87 -12.89
CA GLN A 56 -13.63 4.60 -12.70
C GLN A 56 -12.83 3.36 -13.16
N VAL A 57 -11.88 3.54 -14.09
CA VAL A 57 -10.96 2.46 -14.48
C VAL A 57 -10.14 1.94 -13.30
N LEU A 58 -9.78 2.83 -12.35
CA LEU A 58 -9.01 2.47 -11.16
C LEU A 58 -9.89 1.78 -10.11
N GLN A 59 -11.19 2.07 -10.03
CA GLN A 59 -12.11 1.40 -9.09
C GLN A 59 -12.13 -0.12 -9.25
N ARG A 60 -11.87 -0.62 -10.47
CA ARG A 60 -11.78 -2.06 -10.76
C ARG A 60 -10.55 -2.74 -10.16
N LYS A 61 -9.55 -1.97 -9.69
CA LYS A 61 -8.30 -2.51 -9.16
C LYS A 61 -8.53 -3.07 -7.75
N LYS A 62 -8.34 -4.39 -7.60
CA LYS A 62 -8.53 -5.11 -6.32
C LYS A 62 -7.73 -4.50 -5.16
N TYR A 63 -6.54 -3.96 -5.42
CA TYR A 63 -5.71 -3.36 -4.39
C TYR A 63 -6.28 -2.04 -3.82
N LEU A 64 -7.23 -1.39 -4.50
CA LEU A 64 -7.88 -0.15 -4.04
C LEU A 64 -9.23 -0.39 -3.32
N LYS A 65 -9.70 -1.63 -3.24
CA LYS A 65 -10.90 -1.98 -2.44
C LYS A 65 -10.55 -1.91 -0.96
N ASN A 66 -11.44 -1.51 -0.06
CA ASN A 66 -11.14 -1.50 1.39
C ASN A 66 -9.95 -0.58 1.76
N GLU A 67 -9.64 0.42 0.92
CA GLU A 67 -8.59 1.42 1.18
C GLU A 67 -9.23 2.75 1.57
N TYR A 68 -8.59 3.39 2.53
CA TYR A 68 -8.96 4.71 3.04
C TYR A 68 -7.73 5.61 3.05
N LEU A 69 -7.93 6.88 2.72
CA LEU A 69 -6.88 7.89 2.79
C LEU A 69 -7.17 8.83 3.94
N VAL A 70 -6.25 8.90 4.89
CA VAL A 70 -6.26 9.88 5.97
C VAL A 70 -5.44 11.09 5.54
N GLU A 71 -6.04 12.26 5.54
CA GLU A 71 -5.35 13.52 5.27
C GLU A 71 -4.57 14.01 6.48
N LYS A 72 -3.49 14.77 6.23
CA LYS A 72 -2.65 15.45 7.24
C LYS A 72 -2.01 14.51 8.28
N TYR A 73 -2.75 14.06 9.30
CA TYR A 73 -2.26 13.24 10.40
C TYR A 73 -3.37 12.37 11.03
N ILE A 74 -2.99 11.35 11.80
CA ILE A 74 -3.90 10.54 12.61
C ILE A 74 -3.82 11.08 14.05
N PRO A 75 -4.92 11.53 14.66
CA PRO A 75 -4.92 11.95 16.06
C PRO A 75 -4.41 10.83 16.97
N SER A 76 -3.50 11.14 17.89
CA SER A 76 -2.94 10.14 18.80
C SER A 76 -4.00 9.53 19.73
N SER A 77 -5.02 10.33 20.08
CA SER A 77 -6.23 9.94 20.81
C SER A 77 -7.03 8.82 20.12
N ARG A 78 -6.91 8.72 18.79
CA ARG A 78 -7.63 7.75 17.96
C ARG A 78 -6.86 6.48 17.66
N VAL A 79 -5.59 6.40 18.05
CA VAL A 79 -4.82 5.16 17.96
C VAL A 79 -5.21 4.27 19.13
N THR A 80 -6.08 3.29 18.86
CA THR A 80 -6.60 2.37 19.89
C THR A 80 -5.60 1.27 20.21
N ARG A 81 -4.74 0.91 19.26
CA ARG A 81 -3.72 -0.12 19.46
C ARG A 81 -2.47 0.14 18.63
N ARG A 82 -1.32 -0.23 19.21
CA ARG A 82 -0.04 -0.35 18.51
C ARG A 82 0.48 -1.77 18.71
N THR A 83 0.81 -2.42 17.61
CA THR A 83 1.30 -3.80 17.64
C THR A 83 2.54 -3.93 16.77
N LEU A 84 3.64 -4.42 17.33
CA LEU A 84 4.85 -4.71 16.57
C LEU A 84 4.62 -5.97 15.73
N TRP A 85 4.84 -5.86 14.43
CA TRP A 85 4.71 -6.97 13.47
C TRP A 85 5.49 -8.20 13.92
N ASP A 86 6.72 -8.01 14.39
CA ASP A 86 7.58 -9.12 14.83
C ASP A 86 7.02 -9.92 16.01
N GLN A 87 6.16 -9.32 16.84
CA GLN A 87 5.54 -10.00 17.97
C GLN A 87 4.32 -10.83 17.57
N VAL A 88 3.64 -10.48 16.47
CA VAL A 88 2.35 -11.08 16.10
C VAL A 88 2.38 -11.85 14.80
N LYS A 89 3.41 -11.70 13.96
CA LYS A 89 3.44 -12.26 12.61
C LYS A 89 3.23 -13.77 12.54
N ASP A 90 3.69 -14.53 13.53
CA ASP A 90 3.50 -15.99 13.55
C ASP A 90 2.06 -16.37 13.96
N GLY A 91 1.37 -15.51 14.73
CA GLY A 91 -0.06 -15.67 15.00
C GLY A 91 -0.94 -15.21 13.84
N LEU A 92 -0.55 -14.16 13.12
CA LEU A 92 -1.32 -13.59 12.02
C LEU A 92 -1.10 -14.31 10.68
N ASP A 93 0.06 -14.91 10.48
CA ASP A 93 0.41 -15.74 9.33
C ASP A 93 1.09 -17.05 9.79
N PRO A 94 0.33 -17.98 10.42
CA PRO A 94 0.89 -19.20 11.03
C PRO A 94 1.60 -20.11 10.03
N GLY A 95 1.06 -20.21 8.80
CA GLY A 95 1.69 -20.96 7.72
C GLY A 95 2.81 -20.20 6.99
N GLY A 96 3.05 -18.94 7.35
CA GLY A 96 4.02 -18.09 6.65
C GLY A 96 3.69 -17.86 5.18
N ILE A 97 2.43 -18.03 4.76
CA ILE A 97 2.01 -18.02 3.35
C ILE A 97 2.18 -16.62 2.78
N ALA A 98 1.72 -15.60 3.51
CA ALA A 98 1.84 -14.21 3.08
C ALA A 98 3.31 -13.80 3.02
N ARG A 99 4.10 -14.16 4.05
CA ARG A 99 5.55 -13.88 4.08
C ARG A 99 6.30 -14.61 2.98
N ALA A 100 5.98 -15.86 2.69
CA ALA A 100 6.59 -16.62 1.59
C ALA A 100 6.27 -16.02 0.23
N ALA A 101 5.00 -15.64 0.00
CA ALA A 101 4.58 -14.97 -1.22
C ALA A 101 5.31 -13.63 -1.41
N ALA A 102 5.37 -12.79 -0.37
CA ALA A 102 6.07 -11.52 -0.40
C ALA A 102 7.57 -11.66 -0.72
N ARG A 103 8.26 -12.63 -0.09
CA ARG A 103 9.67 -12.93 -0.40
C ARG A 103 9.86 -13.37 -1.86
N ARG A 104 8.96 -14.19 -2.39
CA ARG A 104 9.02 -14.64 -3.79
C ARG A 104 8.81 -13.47 -4.75
N GLU A 105 7.81 -12.64 -4.50
CA GLU A 105 7.51 -11.47 -5.31
C GLU A 105 8.70 -10.50 -5.34
N PHE A 106 9.25 -10.16 -4.17
CA PHE A 106 10.40 -9.27 -4.05
C PHE A 106 11.62 -9.78 -4.84
N LYS A 107 11.92 -11.09 -4.75
CA LYS A 107 12.99 -11.72 -5.55
C LYS A 107 12.73 -11.62 -7.05
N GLN A 108 11.48 -11.77 -7.49
CA GLN A 108 11.10 -11.65 -8.90
C GLN A 108 11.22 -10.20 -9.40
N THR A 109 10.82 -9.21 -8.59
CA THR A 109 10.94 -7.80 -8.96
C THR A 109 12.40 -7.38 -9.08
N ARG A 110 13.26 -7.83 -8.15
CA ARG A 110 14.71 -7.59 -8.24
C ARG A 110 15.32 -8.18 -9.51
N LYS A 111 15.02 -9.45 -9.81
CA LYS A 111 15.52 -10.11 -11.04
C LYS A 111 15.07 -9.42 -12.33
N ARG A 112 13.84 -8.91 -12.37
CA ARG A 112 13.35 -8.15 -13.54
C ARG A 112 14.10 -6.84 -13.70
N LYS A 113 14.25 -6.08 -12.61
CA LYS A 113 15.02 -4.83 -12.62
C LYS A 113 16.47 -5.06 -13.04
N GLU A 114 17.11 -6.11 -12.51
CA GLU A 114 18.48 -6.49 -12.89
C GLU A 114 18.58 -6.89 -14.37
N ARG A 115 17.53 -7.45 -15.00
CA ARG A 115 17.53 -7.73 -16.45
C ARG A 115 17.31 -6.47 -17.27
N ASP A 116 16.39 -5.61 -16.86
CA ASP A 116 16.11 -4.34 -17.54
C ASP A 116 17.33 -3.40 -17.49
N ASP A 117 18.05 -3.35 -16.36
CA ASP A 117 19.28 -2.56 -16.18
C ASP A 117 20.48 -3.13 -16.99
N ASN A 118 20.44 -4.42 -17.36
CA ASN A 118 21.48 -5.10 -18.15
C ASN A 118 21.17 -5.19 -19.66
N GLU A 119 20.03 -4.67 -20.14
CA GLU A 119 19.74 -4.50 -21.58
C GLU A 119 19.84 -3.00 -21.99
N PRO A 120 21.02 -2.51 -22.41
CA PRO A 120 21.17 -1.10 -22.79
C PRO A 120 20.43 -0.70 -24.09
N GLU A 121 19.99 -1.65 -24.93
CA GLU A 121 19.59 -1.36 -26.32
C GLU A 121 18.08 -1.20 -26.58
N ARG A 122 17.19 -1.40 -25.61
CA ARG A 122 15.73 -1.31 -25.86
C ARG A 122 15.05 0.01 -25.47
N ASN A 123 15.77 0.96 -24.86
CA ASN A 123 15.17 2.15 -24.26
C ASN A 123 15.10 3.40 -25.15
N GLU A 124 15.62 3.36 -26.39
CA GLU A 124 15.52 4.52 -27.29
C GLU A 124 14.15 4.62 -28.00
N ARG A 125 13.50 3.49 -28.32
CA ARG A 125 12.23 3.50 -29.09
C ARG A 125 11.01 3.95 -28.30
N THR A 126 11.03 3.92 -26.97
CA THR A 126 9.89 4.30 -26.12
C THR A 126 10.01 5.71 -25.52
N ARG A 127 11.20 6.33 -25.56
CA ARG A 127 11.37 7.74 -25.16
C ARG A 127 10.76 8.72 -26.17
N SER A 128 10.81 8.39 -27.46
CA SER A 128 10.32 9.25 -28.55
C SER A 128 8.78 9.33 -28.65
N PHE A 129 8.02 8.44 -28.02
CA PHE A 129 6.54 8.50 -28.02
C PHE A 129 5.92 9.38 -26.93
N LYS A 130 6.68 9.82 -25.92
CA LYS A 130 6.16 10.70 -24.84
C LYS A 130 6.30 12.19 -25.12
N CYS A 131 6.92 12.60 -26.23
CA CYS A 131 7.10 14.01 -26.59
C CYS A 131 6.02 14.56 -27.56
N LEU A 132 5.08 13.74 -28.02
CA LEU A 132 4.06 14.14 -29.00
C LEU A 132 2.63 13.92 -28.49
N ARG A 133 2.25 14.58 -27.39
CA ARG A 133 0.86 14.98 -27.07
C ARG A 133 0.87 16.22 -26.17
N GLN A 134 1.35 17.33 -26.70
CA GLN A 134 0.92 18.66 -26.30
C GLN A 134 0.63 19.44 -27.58
N THR A 135 -0.61 19.37 -28.03
CA THR A 135 -1.29 20.35 -28.87
C THR A 135 -2.76 20.25 -28.53
#